data_AF-A0A7U7JTE3-F1
#
_entry.id   AF-A0A7U7JTE3-F1
#
_cell.length_a   1.000
_cell.length_b   1.000
_cell.length_c   1.000
_cell.angle_alpha   90.00
_cell.angle_beta   90.00
_cell.angle_gamma   90.00
#
_symmetry.space_group_name_H-M   'P 1'
#
loop_
_entity.id
_entity.type
_entity.pdbx_description
1 polymer ?
#
loop_
_entity_poly.entity_id
_entity_poly.type
_entity_poly.pdbx_seq_one_letter_code
_entity_poly.pdbx_strand_id
1 'polypeptide(L)'
;MKNIQLNAINLVITIIFAIFNIMITYNKDLDDLCWLLPGIIICGSILIVSFTIAMITKFWLSEILFFINIVLVLYYIYPIFYDFIN
;
A
#
# COMPACT_ATOMS: atom_id res chain seq x y z
N MET A 1 -22.23 10.25 -8.85
CA MET A 1 -20.94 10.83 -9.28
C MET A 1 -19.85 10.74 -8.21
N LYS A 2 -20.10 11.12 -6.95
CA LYS A 2 -19.10 11.15 -5.87
C LYS A 2 -18.42 9.79 -5.56
N ASN A 3 -19.19 8.68 -5.53
CA ASN A 3 -18.64 7.35 -5.23
C ASN A 3 -17.77 6.78 -6.37
N ILE A 4 -18.08 7.13 -7.62
CA ILE A 4 -17.29 6.70 -8.79
C ILE A 4 -15.91 7.37 -8.76
N GLN A 5 -15.86 8.65 -8.40
CA GLN A 5 -14.61 9.39 -8.25
C GLN A 5 -13.73 8.83 -7.12
N LEU A 6 -14.32 8.51 -5.97
CA LEU A 6 -13.60 7.90 -4.85
C LEU A 6 -13.03 6.52 -5.19
N ASN A 7 -13.79 5.69 -5.91
CA ASN A 7 -13.29 4.39 -6.36
C ASN A 7 -12.14 4.53 -7.37
N ALA A 8 -12.22 5.50 -8.29
CA ALA A 8 -11.14 5.79 -9.23
C ALA A 8 -9.87 6.27 -8.50
N ILE A 9 -10.01 7.10 -7.47
CA ILE A 9 -8.89 7.52 -6.61
C ILE A 9 -8.28 6.31 -5.90
N ASN A 10 -9.09 5.44 -5.30
CA ASN A 10 -8.61 4.22 -4.62
C ASN A 10 -7.83 3.32 -5.59
N LEU A 11 -8.32 3.15 -6.82
CA LEU A 11 -7.63 2.38 -7.87
C LEU A 11 -6.26 2.98 -8.20
N VAL A 12 -6.20 4.29 -8.44
CA VAL A 12 -4.94 4.98 -8.77
C VAL A 12 -3.94 4.87 -7.62
N ILE A 13 -4.39 5.06 -6.38
CA ILE A 13 -3.55 4.89 -5.19
C ILE A 13 -2.99 3.46 -5.11
N THR A 14 -3.82 2.44 -5.31
CA THR A 14 -3.38 1.04 -5.29
C THR A 14 -2.34 0.75 -6.38
N ILE A 15 -2.51 1.28 -7.59
CA ILE A 15 -1.53 1.11 -8.68
C ILE A 15 -0.19 1.75 -8.32
N ILE A 16 -0.21 3.00 -7.84
CA ILE A 16 1.00 3.71 -7.41
C ILE A 16 1.68 2.95 -6.27
N PHE A 17 0.90 2.42 -5.33
CA PHE A 17 1.42 1.65 -4.20
C PHE A 17 2.07 0.34 -4.63
N ALA A 18 1.51 -0.36 -5.62
CA ALA A 18 2.11 -1.54 -6.19
C ALA A 18 3.46 -1.23 -6.85
N ILE A 19 3.54 -0.14 -7.63
CA ILE A 19 4.79 0.32 -8.25
C ILE A 19 5.83 0.68 -7.18
N PHE A 20 5.41 1.40 -6.13
CA PHE A 20 6.27 1.75 -5.00
C PHE A 20 6.87 0.50 -4.34
N ASN A 21 6.04 -0.52 -4.06
CA ASN A 21 6.49 -1.78 -3.49
C ASN A 21 7.55 -2.46 -4.36
N ILE A 22 7.30 -2.57 -5.66
CA ILE A 22 8.26 -3.14 -6.62
C ILE A 22 9.57 -2.34 -6.60
N MET A 23 9.50 -1.01 -6.68
CA MET A 23 10.70 -0.16 -6.70
C MET A 23 11.57 -0.31 -5.45
N ILE A 24 10.96 -0.36 -4.26
CA ILE A 24 11.73 -0.53 -3.02
C ILE A 24 12.32 -1.94 -2.96
N THR A 25 11.52 -2.98 -3.21
CA THR A 25 11.98 -4.37 -3.09
C THR A 25 13.14 -4.70 -4.04
N TYR A 26 13.18 -4.13 -5.24
CA TYR A 26 14.25 -4.39 -6.21
C TYR A 26 15.44 -3.45 -6.13
N ASN A 27 15.39 -2.41 -5.28
CA ASN A 27 16.48 -1.44 -5.16
C ASN A 27 17.03 -1.43 -3.73
N LYS A 28 17.93 -2.37 -3.46
CA LYS A 28 18.56 -2.61 -2.16
C LYS A 28 19.27 -1.38 -1.59
N ASP A 29 19.82 -0.54 -2.45
CA ASP A 29 20.53 0.69 -2.06
C ASP A 29 19.59 1.75 -1.45
N LEU A 30 18.26 1.60 -1.59
CA LEU A 30 17.29 2.49 -0.94
C LEU A 30 17.20 2.25 0.58
N ASP A 31 17.46 1.05 1.07
CA ASP A 31 17.45 0.79 2.52
C ASP A 31 18.61 1.51 3.23
N ASP A 32 19.77 1.62 2.58
CA ASP A 32 20.91 2.41 3.07
C ASP A 32 20.58 3.91 3.18
N LEU A 33 19.56 4.37 2.46
CA LEU A 33 19.03 5.73 2.48
C LEU A 33 17.93 5.94 3.54
N CYS A 34 17.77 5.02 4.49
CA CYS A 34 16.77 5.09 5.57
C CYS A 34 15.31 5.13 5.06
N TRP A 35 15.01 4.51 3.91
CA TRP A 35 13.65 4.48 3.34
C TRP A 35 12.66 3.60 4.08
N LEU A 36 13.12 2.74 4.98
CA LEU A 36 12.31 1.83 5.79
C LEU A 36 11.19 2.55 6.55
N LEU A 37 11.54 3.55 7.36
CA LEU A 37 10.59 4.27 8.21
C LEU A 37 9.60 5.12 7.39
N PRO A 38 10.03 5.92 6.40
CA PRO A 38 9.13 6.59 5.48
C PRO A 38 8.19 5.62 4.73
N GLY A 39 8.70 4.46 4.29
CA GLY A 39 7.90 3.47 3.58
C GLY A 39 6.81 2.85 4.46
N ILE A 40 7.10 2.54 5.73
CA ILE A 40 6.09 2.08 6.69
C ILE A 40 4.99 3.14 6.90
N ILE A 41 5.35 4.42 7.00
CA ILE A 41 4.38 5.53 7.13
C ILE A 41 3.48 5.59 5.89
N ILE A 42 4.05 5.48 4.69
CA ILE A 42 3.30 5.44 3.42
C ILE A 42 2.34 4.25 3.42
N CYS A 43 2.82 3.06 3.71
CA CYS A 43 2.02 1.82 3.84
C CYS A 43 0.82 2.01 4.77
N GLY A 44 1.04 2.54 5.98
CA GLY A 44 -0.02 2.80 6.96
C GLY A 44 -1.04 3.84 6.47
N SER A 45 -0.57 4.93 5.86
CA SER A 45 -1.45 5.97 5.32
C SER A 45 -2.37 5.45 4.22
N ILE A 46 -1.85 4.60 3.32
CA ILE A 46 -2.60 4.01 2.21
C ILE A 46 -3.66 3.04 2.73
N LEU A 47 -3.33 2.23 3.74
CA LEU A 47 -4.32 1.35 4.38
C LEU A 47 -5.46 2.13 5.01
N ILE A 48 -5.16 3.20 5.76
CA ILE A 48 -6.18 4.03 6.41
C ILE A 48 -7.09 4.68 5.35
N VAL A 49 -6.51 5.25 4.30
CA VAL A 49 -7.28 5.90 3.22
C VAL A 49 -8.13 4.87 2.47
N SER A 50 -7.55 3.74 2.06
CA SER A 50 -8.27 2.71 1.30
C SER A 50 -9.39 2.06 2.13
N PHE A 51 -9.16 1.81 3.41
CA PHE A 51 -10.19 1.35 4.35
C PHE A 51 -11.33 2.36 4.48
N THR A 52 -11.00 3.64 4.66
CA THR A 52 -11.99 4.71 4.77
C THR A 52 -12.85 4.78 3.49
N ILE A 53 -12.24 4.66 2.31
CA ILE A 53 -12.96 4.64 1.04
C ILE A 53 -13.85 3.40 0.92
N ALA A 54 -13.37 2.21 1.30
CA ALA A 54 -14.17 0.99 1.30
C ALA A 54 -15.42 1.13 2.18
N MET A 55 -15.27 1.68 3.40
CA MET A 55 -16.37 1.90 4.34
C MET A 55 -17.40 2.93 3.85
N ILE A 56 -16.96 4.01 3.20
CA ILE A 56 -17.85 5.06 2.67
C ILE A 56 -18.59 4.58 1.42
N THR A 57 -17.87 3.95 0.50
CA THR A 57 -18.41 3.63 -0.83
C THR A 57 -19.21 2.34 -0.83
N LYS A 58 -18.91 1.38 0.07
CA LYS A 58 -19.56 0.06 0.18
C LYS A 58 -19.65 -0.69 -1.16
N PHE A 59 -18.69 -0.42 -2.05
CA PHE A 59 -18.56 -1.10 -3.33
C PHE A 59 -17.59 -2.25 -3.18
N TRP A 60 -17.98 -3.42 -3.70
CA TRP A 60 -17.14 -4.61 -3.76
C TRP A 60 -15.74 -4.35 -4.32
N LEU A 61 -15.63 -3.52 -5.35
CA LEU A 61 -14.34 -3.16 -5.93
C LEU A 61 -13.42 -2.46 -4.92
N SER A 62 -13.93 -1.54 -4.12
CA SER A 62 -13.12 -0.81 -3.13
C SER A 62 -12.70 -1.70 -1.96
N GLU A 63 -13.53 -2.66 -1.58
CA GLU A 63 -13.17 -3.70 -0.60
C GLU A 63 -12.05 -4.60 -1.14
N ILE A 64 -12.16 -5.07 -2.39
CA ILE A 64 -11.12 -5.86 -3.05
C ILE A 64 -9.80 -5.07 -3.11
N LEU A 65 -9.85 -3.80 -3.51
CA LEU A 65 -8.68 -2.92 -3.54
C LEU A 65 -8.04 -2.74 -2.16
N PHE A 66 -8.85 -2.66 -1.10
CA PHE A 66 -8.36 -2.63 0.27
C PHE A 66 -7.61 -3.92 0.63
N PHE A 67 -8.16 -5.09 0.30
CA PHE A 67 -7.45 -6.37 0.50
C PHE A 67 -6.14 -6.45 -0.29
N ILE A 68 -6.12 -5.97 -1.54
CA ILE A 68 -4.89 -5.89 -2.34
C ILE A 68 -3.85 -5.02 -1.63
N ASN A 69 -4.26 -3.86 -1.11
CA ASN A 69 -3.36 -2.97 -0.36
C ASN A 69 -2.81 -3.63 0.91
N ILE A 70 -3.59 -4.47 1.61
CA ILE A 70 -3.08 -5.28 2.74
C ILE A 70 -1.97 -6.22 2.27
N VAL A 71 -2.19 -6.96 1.18
CA VAL A 71 -1.19 -7.89 0.65
C VAL A 71 0.09 -7.15 0.24
N LEU A 72 -0.04 -5.98 -0.38
CA LEU A 72 1.10 -5.14 -0.74
C LEU A 72 1.87 -4.65 0.49
N VAL A 73 1.19 -4.25 1.57
CA VAL A 73 1.88 -3.90 2.83
C VAL A 73 2.62 -5.10 3.40
N LEU A 74 2.03 -6.29 3.39
CA LEU A 74 2.71 -7.50 3.86
C LEU A 74 3.94 -7.81 3.00
N TYR A 75 3.85 -7.60 1.69
CA TYR A 75 5.00 -7.74 0.78
C TYR A 75 6.12 -6.75 1.11
N TYR A 76 5.78 -5.49 1.41
CA TYR A 76 6.76 -4.49 1.85
C TYR A 76 7.50 -4.89 3.12
N ILE A 77 6.76 -5.37 4.14
CA ILE A 77 7.33 -5.62 5.47
C ILE A 77 8.02 -6.98 5.55
N TYR A 78 7.69 -7.93 4.67
CA TYR A 78 8.24 -9.29 4.70
C TYR A 78 9.79 -9.34 4.71
N PRO A 79 10.52 -8.62 3.84
CA PRO A 79 11.98 -8.57 3.88
C PRO A 79 12.52 -8.04 5.21
N ILE A 80 11.85 -7.05 5.80
CA ILE A 80 12.23 -6.43 7.08
C ILE A 80 12.25 -7.47 8.20
N PHE A 81 11.19 -8.30 8.29
CA PHE A 81 11.13 -9.36 9.27
C PHE A 81 12.13 -10.48 8.99
N TYR A 82 12.41 -10.76 7.71
CA TYR A 82 13.36 -11.81 7.32
C TYR A 82 14.80 -11.43 7.71
N ASP A 83 15.19 -10.18 7.50
CA ASP A 83 16.50 -9.65 7.90
C ASP A 83 16.64 -9.46 9.42
N PHE A 84 15.52 -9.34 10.17
CA PHE A 84 15.56 -9.24 11.64
C PHE A 84 15.72 -10.61 12.33
N ILE A 85 15.31 -11.69 11.67
CA ILE A 85 15.33 -13.06 12.21
C ILE A 85 16.66 -13.78 11.92
N ASN A 86 17.35 -13.40 10.84
CA ASN A 86 18.66 -13.94 10.46
C ASN A 86 19.82 -13.07 10.97
#